data_AF-A0A6C0I3H8-F1
#
_entry.id   AF-A0A6C0I3H8-F1
#
_cell.length_a   1.000
_cell.length_b   1.000
_cell.length_c   1.000
_cell.angle_alpha   90.00
_cell.angle_beta   90.00
_cell.angle_gamma   90.00
#
_symmetry.space_group_name_H-M   'P 1'
#
loop_
_entity.id
_entity.type
_entity.pdbx_description
1 polymer ?
#
loop_
_entity_poly.entity_id
_entity_poly.type
_entity_poly.pdbx_seq_one_letter_code
_entity_poly.pdbx_strand_id
1 'polypeptide(L)'
;MVKICTARFNKNTLNENLQWKERRNKNKLTHCVYGSPSELKLSIKKNEWVIVLEMHNDINRIIGLGLIRNCPLKNNKIYSCGNYNRYTYEGMIRVDLSNIHNNNDNEISEPSDFTEEERIVIRMLELSLFYGQTHSKRAKGICELPSRISSLYDFKGCLKSLLLRCRGRQEHPPTTPSL
;
A
#
# COMPACT_ATOMS: atom_id res chain seq x y z
N MET A 1 -8.54 -3.47 15.97
CA MET A 1 -9.01 -4.18 14.76
C MET A 1 -8.23 -3.64 13.56
N VAL A 2 -7.91 -4.43 12.51
CA VAL A 2 -7.26 -3.86 11.31
C VAL A 2 -8.31 -3.28 10.36
N LYS A 3 -8.00 -2.13 9.76
CA LYS A 3 -8.82 -1.46 8.75
C LYS A 3 -8.13 -1.50 7.39
N ILE A 4 -8.91 -1.57 6.31
CA ILE A 4 -8.39 -1.43 4.94
C ILE A 4 -8.70 -0.02 4.48
N CYS A 5 -7.67 0.69 4.05
CA CYS A 5 -7.76 2.02 3.49
C CYS A 5 -7.07 2.04 2.12
N THR A 6 -7.19 3.17 1.44
CA THR A 6 -6.67 3.40 0.10
C THR A 6 -5.93 4.72 0.10
N ALA A 7 -4.78 4.77 -0.56
CA ALA A 7 -4.06 6.00 -0.89
C ALA A 7 -3.92 6.06 -2.42
N ARG A 8 -4.12 7.24 -3.01
CA ARG A 8 -4.05 7.39 -4.47
C ARG A 8 -2.79 8.12 -4.88
N PHE A 9 -2.15 7.59 -5.90
CA PHE A 9 -1.03 8.18 -6.58
C PHE A 9 -1.38 8.42 -8.04
N ASN A 10 -0.87 9.53 -8.58
CA ASN A 10 -0.61 9.64 -10.00
C ASN A 10 0.92 9.52 -10.20
N LYS A 11 1.38 9.58 -11.45
CA LYS A 11 2.79 9.49 -11.80
C LYS A 11 3.64 10.49 -11.02
N ASN A 12 3.16 11.72 -10.86
CA ASN A 12 3.90 12.78 -10.18
C ASN A 12 4.02 12.50 -8.68
N THR A 13 2.90 12.23 -8.00
CA THR A 13 2.92 12.00 -6.54
C THR A 13 3.59 10.68 -6.18
N LEU A 14 3.52 9.66 -7.06
CA LEU A 14 4.29 8.43 -6.87
C LEU A 14 5.79 8.71 -6.96
N ASN A 15 6.23 9.47 -7.98
CA ASN A 15 7.63 9.83 -8.13
C ASN A 15 8.16 10.63 -6.93
N GLU A 16 7.39 11.62 -6.46
CA GLU A 16 7.73 12.37 -5.23
C GLU A 16 7.88 11.45 -4.01
N ASN A 17 6.97 10.49 -3.85
CA ASN A 17 7.01 9.49 -2.77
C ASN A 17 8.28 8.63 -2.85
N LEU A 18 8.62 8.13 -4.03
CA LEU A 18 9.82 7.32 -4.27
C LEU A 18 11.09 8.11 -3.95
N GLN A 19 11.21 9.32 -4.50
CA GLN A 19 12.37 10.17 -4.23
C GLN A 19 12.47 10.58 -2.75
N TRP A 20 11.33 10.77 -2.06
CA TRP A 20 11.35 11.02 -0.62
C TRP A 20 11.94 9.81 0.13
N LYS A 21 11.52 8.59 -0.22
CA LYS A 21 12.07 7.36 0.38
C LYS A 21 13.57 7.26 0.13
N GLU A 22 14.04 7.47 -1.09
CA GLU A 22 15.48 7.44 -1.41
C GLU A 22 16.29 8.45 -0.57
N ARG A 23 15.78 9.68 -0.41
CA ARG A 23 16.50 10.76 0.29
C ARG A 23 16.47 10.64 1.82
N ARG A 24 15.32 10.25 2.39
CA ARG A 24 15.04 10.31 3.83
C ARG A 24 15.09 8.96 4.53
N ASN A 25 14.94 7.84 3.82
CA ASN A 25 14.95 6.50 4.40
C ASN A 25 16.35 5.85 4.37
N LYS A 26 17.39 6.60 4.74
CA LYS A 26 18.79 6.11 4.71
C LYS A 26 19.00 4.87 5.60
N ASN A 27 18.25 4.78 6.69
CA ASN A 27 18.31 3.66 7.64
C ASN A 27 17.36 2.51 7.28
N LYS A 28 16.65 2.60 6.14
CA LYS A 28 15.66 1.61 5.69
C LYS A 28 14.57 1.25 6.71
N LEU A 29 14.25 2.16 7.64
CA LEU A 29 13.22 1.94 8.66
C LEU A 29 11.80 2.15 8.13
N THR A 30 11.63 2.97 7.09
CA THR A 30 10.33 3.34 6.53
C THR A 30 10.11 2.70 5.15
N HIS A 31 9.33 1.63 5.08
CA HIS A 31 9.05 0.93 3.82
C HIS A 31 7.84 1.50 3.06
N CYS A 32 6.86 2.06 3.76
CA CYS A 32 5.76 2.80 3.17
C CYS A 32 5.53 4.13 3.87
N VAL A 33 5.11 5.15 3.11
CA VAL A 33 4.83 6.49 3.63
C VAL A 33 3.69 7.14 2.85
N TYR A 34 2.79 7.81 3.56
CA TYR A 34 1.58 8.41 3.01
C TYR A 34 1.32 9.76 3.65
N GLY A 35 1.38 10.82 2.83
CA GLY A 35 0.85 12.12 3.21
C GLY A 35 -0.67 12.20 2.99
N SER A 36 -1.38 12.91 3.87
CA SER A 36 -2.82 13.11 3.83
C SER A 36 -3.18 14.56 4.22
N PRO A 37 -4.20 15.17 3.58
CA PRO A 37 -4.70 16.51 3.95
C PRO A 37 -5.55 16.52 5.22
N SER A 38 -5.97 15.34 5.70
CA SER A 38 -6.72 15.15 6.92
C SER A 38 -6.24 13.90 7.65
N GLU A 39 -6.53 13.82 8.95
CA GLU A 39 -6.36 12.58 9.71
C GLU A 39 -7.25 11.46 9.16
N LEU A 40 -6.93 10.23 9.54
CA LEU A 40 -7.81 9.09 9.36
C LEU A 40 -9.15 9.32 10.06
N LYS A 41 -10.21 8.68 9.54
CA LYS A 41 -11.55 8.76 10.13
C LYS A 41 -11.52 8.40 11.61
N LEU A 42 -12.34 9.08 12.41
CA LEU A 42 -12.49 8.84 13.85
C LEU A 42 -12.92 7.39 14.19
N SER A 43 -13.55 6.68 13.25
CA SER A 43 -13.88 5.25 13.35
C SER A 43 -12.65 4.34 13.40
N ILE A 44 -11.48 4.84 13.00
CA ILE A 44 -10.18 4.16 13.09
C ILE A 44 -9.50 4.71 14.34
N LYS A 45 -9.46 3.93 15.42
CA LYS A 45 -8.95 4.42 16.71
C LYS A 45 -7.45 4.71 16.60
N LYS A 46 -6.96 5.62 17.44
CA LYS A 46 -5.52 5.91 17.55
C LYS A 46 -4.77 4.60 17.76
N ASN A 47 -3.58 4.49 17.16
CA ASN A 47 -2.69 3.34 17.23
C ASN A 47 -3.20 2.03 16.61
N GLU A 48 -4.39 2.00 16.01
CA GLU A 48 -4.87 0.84 15.25
C GLU A 48 -4.07 0.62 13.96
N TRP A 49 -3.93 -0.65 13.59
CA TRP A 49 -3.31 -1.06 12.33
C TRP A 49 -4.21 -0.77 11.13
N VAL A 50 -3.61 -0.27 10.06
CA VAL A 50 -4.28 0.05 8.81
C VAL A 50 -3.47 -0.52 7.64
N ILE A 51 -4.13 -1.34 6.84
CA ILE A 51 -3.62 -1.80 5.54
C ILE A 51 -3.98 -0.71 4.52
N VAL A 52 -2.99 -0.18 3.80
CA VAL A 52 -3.18 0.85 2.78
C VAL A 52 -2.94 0.24 1.41
N LEU A 53 -3.98 0.23 0.58
CA LEU A 53 -3.89 -0.10 -0.85
C LEU A 53 -3.31 1.10 -1.59
N GLU A 54 -2.14 0.94 -2.21
CA GLU A 54 -1.47 1.97 -3.01
C GLU A 54 -2.04 1.96 -4.43
N MET A 55 -3.02 2.82 -4.69
CA MET A 55 -3.70 2.92 -5.98
C MET A 55 -2.92 3.83 -6.93
N HIS A 56 -2.39 3.29 -8.03
CA HIS A 56 -1.86 4.10 -9.13
C HIS A 56 -2.97 4.42 -10.13
N ASN A 57 -3.51 5.64 -10.05
CA ASN A 57 -4.70 6.05 -10.80
C ASN A 57 -4.48 6.18 -12.31
N ASP A 58 -3.26 6.49 -12.78
CA ASP A 58 -3.02 6.64 -14.22
C ASP A 58 -3.03 5.29 -14.96
N ILE A 59 -2.57 4.22 -14.32
CA ILE A 59 -2.55 2.86 -14.90
C ILE A 59 -3.67 1.96 -14.36
N ASN A 60 -4.49 2.45 -13.43
CA ASN A 60 -5.58 1.70 -12.78
C ASN A 60 -5.13 0.40 -12.11
N ARG A 61 -4.00 0.42 -11.40
CA ARG A 61 -3.45 -0.74 -10.68
C ARG A 61 -3.23 -0.47 -9.20
N ILE A 62 -3.35 -1.51 -8.39
CA ILE A 62 -2.82 -1.50 -7.03
C ILE A 62 -1.36 -1.90 -7.12
N ILE A 63 -0.45 -0.98 -6.82
CA ILE A 63 1.01 -1.18 -6.97
C ILE A 63 1.71 -1.58 -5.67
N GLY A 64 0.99 -1.58 -4.56
CA GLY A 64 1.56 -1.95 -3.28
C GLY A 64 0.54 -2.02 -2.14
N LEU A 65 0.98 -2.64 -1.06
CA LEU A 65 0.27 -2.71 0.22
C LEU A 65 1.20 -2.20 1.31
N GLY A 66 0.82 -1.15 2.01
CA GLY A 66 1.53 -0.72 3.22
C GLY A 66 0.78 -1.11 4.48
N LEU A 67 1.52 -1.38 5.55
CA LEU A 67 0.95 -1.52 6.89
C LEU A 67 1.45 -0.37 7.78
N ILE A 68 0.51 0.47 8.21
CA ILE A 68 0.77 1.63 9.07
C ILE A 68 -0.02 1.53 10.36
N ARG A 69 0.31 2.37 11.34
CA ARG A 69 -0.55 2.63 12.51
C ARG A 69 -1.22 3.99 12.37
N ASN A 70 -2.41 4.15 12.94
CA ASN A 70 -3.03 5.45 13.12
C ASN A 70 -2.30 6.29 14.18
N CYS A 71 -1.10 6.76 13.83
CA CYS A 71 -0.25 7.63 14.62
C CYS A 71 0.43 8.61 13.66
N PRO A 72 -0.25 9.72 13.30
CA PRO A 72 0.29 10.65 12.32
C PRO A 72 1.54 11.36 12.86
N LEU A 73 2.57 11.41 12.04
CA LEU A 73 3.73 12.26 12.21
C LEU A 73 3.43 13.66 11.71
N LYS A 74 4.01 14.65 12.39
CA LYS A 74 3.97 16.06 11.97
C LYS A 74 5.18 16.38 11.09
N ASN A 75 5.03 17.34 10.18
CA ASN A 75 6.11 18.04 9.48
C ASN A 75 6.97 17.23 8.48
N ASN A 76 6.38 16.25 7.79
CA ASN A 76 7.04 15.57 6.67
C ASN A 76 6.60 16.14 5.32
N LYS A 77 7.54 16.75 4.58
CA LYS A 77 7.32 17.25 3.22
C LYS A 77 7.62 16.15 2.20
N ILE A 78 6.62 15.31 1.91
CA ILE A 78 6.72 14.25 0.91
C ILE A 78 6.43 14.80 -0.48
N TYR A 79 5.33 15.53 -0.60
CA TYR A 79 4.82 16.05 -1.87
C TYR A 79 5.10 17.56 -2.01
N SER A 80 5.18 18.07 -3.23
CA SER A 80 5.24 19.52 -3.50
C SER A 80 3.97 20.24 -3.04
N CYS A 81 2.80 19.63 -3.24
CA CYS A 81 1.54 20.15 -2.74
C CYS A 81 1.47 20.03 -1.21
N GLY A 82 1.67 21.15 -0.52
CA GLY A 82 1.70 21.22 0.94
C GLY A 82 0.45 20.68 1.64
N ASN A 83 -0.72 20.75 0.98
CA ASN A 83 -1.95 20.18 1.53
C ASN A 83 -1.84 18.66 1.74
N TYR A 84 -1.12 17.92 0.91
CA TYR A 84 -0.94 16.49 1.10
C TYR A 84 0.09 16.15 2.19
N ASN A 85 0.74 17.13 2.81
CA ASN A 85 1.77 16.92 3.84
C ASN A 85 1.30 17.29 5.26
N ARG A 86 0.01 17.60 5.44
CA ARG A 86 -0.52 18.03 6.76
C ARG A 86 -0.40 16.93 7.81
N TYR A 87 -0.68 15.70 7.40
CA TYR A 87 -0.53 14.49 8.21
C TYR A 87 0.28 13.47 7.44
N THR A 88 1.24 12.85 8.09
CA THR A 88 2.04 11.80 7.48
C THR A 88 1.92 10.52 8.27
N TYR A 89 1.69 9.41 7.57
CA TYR A 89 1.67 8.09 8.13
C TYR A 89 2.77 7.26 7.50
N GLU A 90 3.50 6.50 8.30
CA GLU A 90 4.57 5.64 7.81
C GLU A 90 4.48 4.24 8.43
N GLY A 91 5.15 3.29 7.77
CA GLY A 91 5.13 1.89 8.16
C GLY A 91 6.39 1.16 7.74
N MET A 92 6.75 0.14 8.52
CA MET A 92 7.92 -0.70 8.31
C MET A 92 7.64 -1.91 7.41
N ILE A 93 6.41 -2.09 6.92
CA ILE A 93 6.05 -3.21 6.05
C ILE A 93 5.40 -2.64 4.80
N ARG A 94 5.95 -3.01 3.63
CA ARG A 94 5.36 -2.76 2.32
C ARG A 94 5.56 -3.98 1.44
N VAL A 95 4.47 -4.45 0.82
CA VAL A 95 4.53 -5.43 -0.26
C VAL A 95 4.45 -4.69 -1.58
N ASP A 96 5.42 -4.94 -2.47
CA ASP A 96 5.35 -4.43 -3.83
C ASP A 96 4.46 -5.34 -4.68
N LEU A 97 3.50 -4.76 -5.39
CA LEU A 97 2.55 -5.50 -6.22
C LEU A 97 2.75 -5.23 -7.72
N SER A 98 3.85 -4.59 -8.12
CA SER A 98 4.07 -4.20 -9.51
C SER A 98 4.05 -5.40 -10.48
N ASN A 99 4.46 -6.57 -10.00
CA ASN A 99 4.56 -7.81 -10.78
C ASN A 99 3.41 -8.80 -10.53
N ILE A 100 2.36 -8.43 -9.77
CA ILE A 100 1.28 -9.38 -9.40
C ILE A 100 0.44 -9.87 -10.58
N HIS A 101 0.51 -9.19 -11.73
CA HIS A 101 -0.20 -9.57 -12.96
C HIS A 101 0.71 -10.28 -13.97
N ASN A 102 1.99 -10.52 -13.63
CA ASN A 102 2.89 -11.24 -14.52
C ASN A 102 2.50 -12.73 -14.47
N ASN A 103 2.00 -13.23 -15.60
CA ASN A 103 1.70 -14.63 -15.83
C ASN A 103 2.93 -15.25 -16.51
N ASN A 104 3.89 -15.74 -15.72
CA ASN A 104 4.97 -16.56 -16.28
C ASN A 104 4.46 -18.00 -16.44
N ASP A 105 3.40 -18.18 -17.24
CA ASP A 105 2.83 -19.50 -17.54
C ASP A 105 3.63 -20.23 -18.63
N ASN A 106 4.59 -19.54 -19.25
CA ASN A 106 5.47 -20.08 -20.28
C ASN A 106 6.92 -20.03 -19.77
N GLU A 107 7.57 -21.19 -19.78
CA GLU A 107 8.87 -21.52 -19.19
C GLU A 107 8.81 -21.85 -17.71
N ILE A 108 9.42 -22.99 -17.38
CA ILE A 108 9.67 -23.53 -16.04
C ILE A 108 10.32 -22.42 -15.21
N SER A 109 9.50 -21.62 -14.53
CA SER A 109 9.93 -20.37 -13.92
C SER A 109 9.57 -20.40 -12.45
N GLU A 110 10.55 -20.00 -11.64
CA GLU A 110 10.55 -19.73 -10.21
C GLU A 110 9.15 -19.55 -9.56
N PRO A 111 8.94 -20.07 -8.33
CA PRO A 111 7.67 -19.94 -7.63
C PRO A 111 7.21 -18.48 -7.60
N SER A 112 6.06 -18.24 -8.22
CA SER A 112 5.37 -16.97 -8.21
C SER A 112 5.29 -16.42 -6.78
N ASP A 113 5.73 -15.17 -6.57
CA ASP A 113 5.70 -14.51 -5.26
C ASP A 113 4.29 -14.43 -4.64
N PHE A 114 3.25 -14.60 -5.48
CA PHE A 114 1.85 -14.49 -5.10
C PHE A 114 1.08 -15.78 -5.36
N THR A 115 0.16 -16.12 -4.47
CA THR A 115 -0.78 -17.23 -4.71
C THR A 115 -1.85 -16.82 -5.71
N GLU A 116 -2.53 -17.80 -6.31
CA GLU A 116 -3.64 -17.51 -7.22
C GLU A 116 -4.78 -16.76 -6.51
N GLU A 117 -5.06 -17.12 -5.26
CA GLU A 117 -6.03 -16.41 -4.42
C GLU A 117 -5.67 -14.93 -4.25
N GLU A 118 -4.39 -14.61 -3.98
CA GLU A 118 -3.94 -13.22 -3.84
C GLU A 118 -4.08 -12.43 -5.15
N ARG A 119 -3.77 -13.06 -6.29
CA ARG A 119 -3.96 -12.46 -7.62
C ARG A 119 -5.43 -12.14 -7.88
N ILE A 120 -6.32 -13.09 -7.60
CA ILE A 120 -7.77 -12.92 -7.72
C ILE A 120 -8.26 -11.80 -6.79
N VAL A 121 -7.82 -11.79 -5.53
CA VAL A 121 -8.21 -10.78 -4.54
C VAL A 121 -7.79 -9.37 -4.96
N ILE A 122 -6.54 -9.20 -5.41
CA ILE A 122 -6.07 -7.91 -5.90
C ILE A 122 -6.82 -7.52 -7.18
N ARG A 123 -7.13 -8.46 -8.08
CA ARG A 123 -7.93 -8.18 -9.27
C ARG A 123 -9.35 -7.73 -8.94
N MET A 124 -10.02 -8.37 -7.97
CA MET A 124 -11.34 -7.96 -7.48
C MET A 124 -11.32 -6.54 -6.91
N LEU A 125 -10.29 -6.20 -6.13
CA LEU A 125 -10.11 -4.85 -5.59
C LEU A 125 -9.88 -3.84 -6.72
N GLU A 126 -9.03 -4.14 -7.70
CA GLU A 126 -8.79 -3.26 -8.85
C GLU A 126 -10.07 -2.98 -9.63
N LEU A 127 -10.83 -4.02 -9.97
CA LEU A 127 -12.12 -3.89 -10.64
C LEU A 127 -13.08 -2.99 -9.85
N SER A 128 -13.15 -3.17 -8.53
CA SER A 128 -14.06 -2.43 -7.65
C SER A 128 -13.65 -0.97 -7.41
N LEU A 129 -12.34 -0.68 -7.45
CA LEU A 129 -11.76 0.62 -7.08
C LEU A 129 -11.53 1.53 -8.28
N PHE A 130 -11.20 1.00 -9.46
CA PHE A 130 -10.84 1.80 -10.63
C PHE A 130 -11.94 1.87 -11.69
N TYR A 131 -12.86 0.90 -11.71
CA TYR A 131 -13.85 0.77 -12.77
C TYR A 131 -15.29 0.90 -12.23
N GLY A 132 -16.24 1.06 -13.15
CA GLY A 132 -17.66 1.25 -12.85
C GLY A 132 -18.02 2.66 -12.34
N GLN A 133 -19.32 2.89 -12.20
CA GLN A 133 -19.88 4.21 -11.86
C GLN A 133 -19.45 4.70 -10.47
N THR A 134 -19.16 3.79 -9.54
CA THR A 134 -18.84 4.10 -8.14
C THR A 134 -17.34 4.05 -7.83
N HIS A 135 -16.46 4.13 -8.85
CA HIS A 135 -15.01 4.02 -8.68
C HIS A 135 -14.46 4.99 -7.61
N SER A 136 -13.36 4.62 -6.96
CA SER A 136 -12.79 5.33 -5.79
C SER A 136 -11.57 6.21 -6.13
N LYS A 137 -11.39 6.61 -7.40
CA LYS A 137 -10.21 7.37 -7.88
C LYS A 137 -10.11 8.81 -7.35
N ARG A 138 -11.23 9.46 -7.02
CA ARG A 138 -11.31 10.91 -6.76
C ARG A 138 -11.27 11.31 -5.28
N ALA A 139 -11.17 10.34 -4.37
CA ALA A 139 -11.08 10.64 -2.94
C ALA A 139 -9.72 11.28 -2.59
N LYS A 140 -9.69 12.12 -1.55
CA LYS A 140 -8.48 12.83 -1.11
C LYS A 140 -7.93 12.19 0.16
N GLY A 141 -6.60 12.07 0.25
CA GLY A 141 -5.93 11.49 1.41
C GLY A 141 -6.09 9.98 1.52
N ILE A 142 -5.97 9.48 2.76
CA ILE A 142 -6.16 8.07 3.08
C ILE A 142 -7.64 7.86 3.42
N CYS A 143 -8.31 7.00 2.65
CA CYS A 143 -9.75 6.75 2.82
C CYS A 143 -10.02 5.28 3.11
N GLU A 144 -10.86 5.02 4.11
CA GLU A 144 -11.37 3.67 4.41
C GLU A 144 -12.03 3.06 3.17
N LEU A 145 -11.79 1.76 2.95
CA LEU A 145 -12.41 1.01 1.87
C LEU A 145 -13.94 1.10 2.01
N PRO A 146 -14.68 1.52 0.96
CA PRO A 146 -16.13 1.63 1.04
C PRO A 146 -16.78 0.32 1.45
N SER A 147 -17.82 0.40 2.29
CA SER A 147 -18.54 -0.78 2.81
C SER A 147 -19.04 -1.69 1.69
N ARG A 148 -19.56 -1.10 0.61
CA ARG A 148 -20.02 -1.78 -0.61
C ARG A 148 -18.96 -2.67 -1.27
N ILE A 149 -17.67 -2.36 -1.07
CA ILE A 149 -16.55 -3.17 -1.57
C ILE A 149 -16.16 -4.15 -0.48
N SER A 150 -15.93 -3.68 0.74
CA SER A 150 -15.45 -4.54 1.83
C SER A 150 -16.39 -5.68 2.19
N SER A 151 -17.68 -5.60 1.82
CA SER A 151 -18.66 -6.66 2.02
C SER A 151 -18.67 -7.73 0.94
N LEU A 152 -17.97 -7.54 -0.19
CA LEU A 152 -18.01 -8.47 -1.32
C LEU A 152 -17.21 -9.75 -1.07
N TYR A 153 -16.17 -9.67 -0.24
CA TYR A 153 -15.25 -10.76 0.02
C TYR A 153 -14.48 -10.48 1.32
N ASP A 154 -13.95 -11.51 1.99
CA ASP A 154 -13.02 -11.31 3.11
C ASP A 154 -11.63 -10.91 2.62
N PHE A 155 -11.53 -9.68 2.12
CA PHE A 155 -10.26 -9.08 1.72
C PHE A 155 -9.28 -8.99 2.88
N LYS A 156 -9.78 -8.89 4.12
CA LYS A 156 -8.95 -8.68 5.29
C LYS A 156 -8.12 -9.92 5.61
N GLY A 157 -8.70 -11.12 5.51
CA GLY A 157 -7.98 -12.38 5.69
C GLY A 157 -6.81 -12.49 4.71
N CYS A 158 -7.09 -12.44 3.41
CA CYS A 158 -6.10 -12.57 2.35
C CYS A 158 -4.97 -11.51 2.46
N LEU A 159 -5.31 -10.22 2.58
CA LEU A 159 -4.31 -9.15 2.64
C LEU A 159 -3.41 -9.24 3.89
N LYS A 160 -3.95 -9.70 5.03
CA LYS A 160 -3.14 -9.95 6.23
C LYS A 160 -2.15 -11.08 6.01
N SER A 161 -2.60 -12.21 5.44
CA SER A 161 -1.75 -13.36 5.17
C SER A 161 -0.61 -12.98 4.23
N LEU A 162 -0.90 -12.23 3.16
CA LEU A 162 0.10 -11.70 2.24
C LEU A 162 1.14 -10.82 2.96
N LEU A 163 0.69 -9.86 3.78
CA LEU A 163 1.60 -8.99 4.55
C LEU A 163 2.49 -9.77 5.53
N LEU A 164 1.94 -10.79 6.20
CA LEU A 164 2.69 -11.62 7.14
C LEU A 164 3.74 -12.49 6.44
N ARG A 165 3.38 -13.09 5.30
CA ARG A 165 4.27 -13.92 4.49
C ARG A 165 5.45 -13.11 3.94
N CYS A 166 5.19 -11.88 3.49
CA CYS A 166 6.24 -10.99 2.99
C CYS A 166 7.09 -10.35 4.10
N ARG A 167 6.58 -10.20 5.33
CA ARG A 167 7.37 -9.68 6.47
C ARG A 167 8.59 -10.57 6.76
N GLY A 168 8.40 -11.89 6.76
CA GLY A 168 9.49 -12.84 7.03
C GLY A 168 10.65 -12.80 6.03
N ARG A 169 10.44 -12.21 4.84
CA ARG A 169 11.48 -12.05 3.81
C ARG A 169 12.35 -10.80 3.99
N GLN A 170 11.94 -9.86 4.86
CA GLN A 170 12.65 -8.58 5.04
C GLN A 170 13.56 -8.53 6.28
N GLU A 171 13.61 -9.60 7.09
CA GLU A 171 14.43 -9.67 8.31
C GLU A 171 15.86 -10.22 8.10
N HIS A 172 16.26 -10.56 6.87
CA HIS A 172 17.64 -10.97 6.57
C HIS A 172 18.31 -10.05 5.54
N PRO A 173 19.24 -9.16 5.94
CA PRO A 173 20.23 -8.64 5.02
C PRO A 173 21.17 -9.79 4.61
N PRO A 174 21.66 -9.84 3.35
CA PRO A 174 22.68 -10.80 2.98
C PRO A 174 23.90 -10.57 3.86
N THR A 175 24.25 -11.56 4.67
CA THR A 175 25.54 -11.57 5.37
C THR A 175 26.61 -11.57 4.30
N THR A 176 27.31 -10.45 4.14
CA THR A 176 28.51 -10.38 3.30
C THR A 176 29.44 -11.52 3.72
N PRO A 177 29.90 -12.38 2.78
CA PRO A 177 30.90 -13.36 3.12
C PRO A 177 32.16 -12.59 3.55
N SER A 178 32.56 -12.78 4.79
CA SER A 178 33.87 -12.36 5.28
C SER A 178 34.94 -13.07 4.45
N LEU A 179 35.82 -12.28 3.83
CA LEU A 179 37.00 -12.70 3.09
C LEU A 179 37.90 -13.62 3.93
#